data_AF-A0AAN8XLQ3-F1
#
_entry.id   AF-A0AAN8XLQ3-F1
#
_cell.length_a   1.000
_cell.length_b   1.000
_cell.length_c   1.000
_cell.angle_alpha   90.00
_cell.angle_beta   90.00
_cell.angle_gamma   90.00
#
_symmetry.space_group_name_H-M   'P 1'
#
loop_
_entity.id
_entity.type
_entity.pdbx_description
1 polymer ?
#
loop_
_entity_poly.entity_id
_entity_poly.type
_entity_poly.pdbx_seq_one_letter_code
_entity_poly.pdbx_strand_id
1 'polypeptide(L)' 'MAVSPLHLKQFITPMKVHISQTTKEILEIVGGYSFEFRGYQEVKGKGSMPTFWVSGSPSPSHKGLRIPVKNATE' A
#
# COMPACT_ATOMS: atom_id res chain seq x y z
N MET A 1 -16.04 -23.27 -11.46
CA MET A 1 -16.21 -22.00 -10.73
C MET A 1 -15.40 -20.94 -11.47
N ALA A 2 -16.02 -20.17 -12.35
CA ALA A 2 -15.31 -19.11 -13.07
C ALA A 2 -15.20 -17.90 -12.11
N VAL A 3 -14.01 -17.65 -11.58
CA VAL A 3 -13.74 -16.36 -10.93
C VAL A 3 -13.90 -15.28 -11.98
N SER A 4 -14.76 -14.30 -11.72
CA SER A 4 -15.03 -13.23 -12.69
C SER A 4 -13.71 -12.56 -13.10
N PRO A 5 -13.48 -12.25 -14.39
CA PRO A 5 -12.23 -11.64 -14.86
C PRO A 5 -11.85 -10.34 -14.12
N LEU A 6 -12.85 -9.62 -13.63
CA LEU A 6 -12.69 -8.43 -12.80
C LEU A 6 -11.97 -8.72 -11.47
N HIS A 7 -12.22 -9.89 -10.88
CA HIS A 7 -11.60 -10.32 -9.63
C HIS A 7 -10.09 -10.55 -9.84
N LEU A 8 -9.69 -11.12 -10.97
CA LEU A 8 -8.27 -11.37 -11.29
C LEU A 8 -7.50 -10.06 -11.55
N LYS A 9 -8.13 -9.09 -12.24
CA LYS A 9 -7.56 -7.76 -12.48
C LYS A 9 -7.20 -7.04 -11.18
N GLN A 10 -7.90 -7.36 -10.10
CA GLN A 10 -7.60 -6.84 -8.80
C GLN A 10 -6.25 -7.38 -8.30
N PHE A 11 -5.92 -8.66 -8.43
CA PHE A 11 -4.70 -9.22 -7.82
C PHE A 11 -3.41 -8.95 -8.59
N ILE A 12 -3.47 -8.97 -9.92
CA ILE A 12 -2.27 -9.01 -10.75
C ILE A 12 -2.39 -7.89 -11.78
N THR A 13 -1.74 -6.76 -11.49
CA THR A 13 -1.46 -5.73 -12.50
C THR A 13 0.06 -5.64 -12.65
N PRO A 14 0.61 -5.89 -13.84
CA PRO A 14 2.06 -5.80 -14.06
C PRO A 14 2.55 -4.39 -13.76
N MET A 15 3.76 -4.28 -13.20
CA MET A 15 4.40 -3.01 -12.85
C MET A 15 3.66 -2.14 -11.83
N LYS A 16 2.71 -2.70 -11.06
CA LYS A 16 2.11 -2.05 -9.88
C LYS A 16 2.51 -2.78 -8.60
N VAL A 17 2.83 -2.02 -7.55
CA VAL A 17 3.13 -2.57 -6.22
C VAL A 17 1.86 -2.58 -5.38
N HIS A 18 1.44 -3.78 -4.95
CA HIS A 18 0.31 -3.99 -4.06
C HIS A 18 0.76 -3.86 -2.61
N ILE A 19 0.01 -3.09 -1.81
CA ILE A 19 0.34 -2.88 -0.41
C ILE A 19 -0.89 -2.99 0.51
N SER A 20 -0.60 -3.39 1.76
CA SER A 20 -1.56 -3.37 2.86
C SER A 20 -1.74 -1.96 3.42
N GLN A 21 -2.81 -1.75 4.20
CA GLN A 21 -3.01 -0.49 4.93
C GLN A 21 -1.81 -0.11 5.81
N THR A 22 -1.28 -1.06 6.58
CA THR A 22 -0.13 -0.80 7.47
C THR A 22 1.09 -0.31 6.68
N THR A 23 1.34 -0.89 5.51
CA THR A 23 2.43 -0.45 4.63
C THR A 23 2.17 0.95 4.07
N LYS A 24 0.92 1.28 3.73
CA LYS A 24 0.52 2.62 3.26
C LYS A 24 0.82 3.68 4.32
N GLU A 25 0.43 3.44 5.57
CA GLU A 25 0.64 4.36 6.70
C GLU A 25 2.13 4.68 6.90
N ILE A 26 3.00 3.69 6.74
CA ILE A 26 4.46 3.89 6.82
C ILE A 26 4.95 4.72 5.63
N LEU A 27 4.52 4.40 4.41
CA LEU A 27 4.94 5.12 3.20
C LEU A 27 4.38 6.55 3.15
N GLU A 28 3.25 6.83 3.79
CA GLU A 28 2.71 8.18 3.98
C GLU A 28 3.62 9.03 4.90
N ILE A 29 4.21 8.42 5.94
CA ILE A 29 5.19 9.08 6.82
C ILE A 29 6.50 9.36 6.07
N VAL A 30 6.93 8.41 5.25
CA VAL A 30 8.11 8.56 4.38
C VAL A 30 7.88 9.65 3.33
N GLY A 31 6.65 9.77 2.82
CA GLY A 31 6.29 10.72 1.78
C GLY A 31 6.87 10.33 0.41
N GLY A 32 6.46 11.06 -0.64
CA GLY A 32 6.94 10.82 -2.01
C GLY A 32 6.25 9.68 -2.75
N TYR A 33 5.20 9.10 -2.19
CA TYR A 33 4.39 8.07 -2.83
C TYR A 33 2.92 8.51 -2.88
N SER A 34 2.21 8.15 -3.95
CA SER A 34 0.75 8.26 -4.01
C SER A 34 0.13 6.87 -3.95
N PHE A 35 -1.12 6.81 -3.52
CA PHE A 35 -1.83 5.55 -3.28
C PHE A 35 -3.20 5.58 -3.92
N GLU A 36 -3.59 4.47 -4.54
CA GLU A 36 -4.91 4.26 -5.13
C GLU A 36 -5.61 3.12 -4.40
N PHE A 37 -6.83 3.36 -3.92
CA PHE A 37 -7.61 2.31 -3.26
C PHE A 37 -8.02 1.24 -4.27
N ARG A 38 -7.66 -0.01 -3.96
CA ARG A 38 -7.94 -1.18 -4.82
C ARG A 38 -9.24 -1.87 -4.40
N GLY A 39 -9.52 -1.90 -3.11
CA GLY A 39 -10.59 -2.71 -2.54
C GLY A 39 -10.17 -3.46 -1.28
N TYR A 40 -11.14 -4.14 -0.69
CA TYR A 40 -10.92 -4.99 0.46
C TYR A 40 -10.49 -6.40 0.03
N GLN A 41 -9.59 -6.97 0.82
CA GLN A 41 -9.07 -8.31 0.63
C GLN A 41 -9.35 -9.14 1.87
N GLU A 42 -10.01 -10.27 1.71
CA GLU A 42 -10.13 -11.24 2.79
C GLU A 42 -8.79 -11.93 3.02
N VAL A 43 -8.29 -11.78 4.25
CA VAL A 43 -7.08 -12.43 4.72
C VAL A 43 -7.48 -13.40 5.82
N LYS A 44 -7.20 -14.69 5.60
CA LYS A 44 -7.48 -15.74 6.58
C LYS A 44 -6.86 -15.37 7.93
N GLY A 45 -7.68 -15.26 8.97
CA GLY A 45 -7.26 -14.89 10.32
C GLY A 45 -7.10 -13.40 10.62
N LYS A 46 -7.25 -12.50 9.62
CA LYS A 46 -7.25 -11.05 9.82
C LYS A 46 -8.53 -10.36 9.35
N GLY A 47 -9.43 -11.10 8.70
CA GLY A 47 -10.68 -10.57 8.18
C GLY A 47 -10.48 -9.75 6.90
N SER A 48 -11.41 -8.83 6.66
CA SER A 48 -11.42 -7.98 5.47
C SER A 48 -10.48 -6.78 5.68
N MET A 49 -9.39 -6.71 4.92
CA MET A 49 -8.40 -5.64 5.03
C MET A 49 -8.39 -4.76 3.78
N PRO A 50 -8.35 -3.42 3.89
CA PRO A 50 -8.24 -2.56 2.72
C PRO A 50 -6.85 -2.67 2.10
N THR A 51 -6.80 -2.62 0.77
CA THR A 51 -5.57 -2.72 0.00
C THR A 51 -5.44 -1.60 -1.01
N PHE A 52 -4.20 -1.27 -1.36
CA PHE A 52 -3.87 -0.11 -2.17
C PHE A 52 -2.83 -0.47 -3.23
N TRP A 53 -2.86 0.26 -4.33
CA TRP A 53 -1.77 0.33 -5.29
C TRP A 53 -0.90 1.54 -4.98
N VAL A 54 0.41 1.36 -5.04
CA VAL A 54 1.33 2.51 -5.04
C VAL A 54 1.43 3.04 -6.46
N SER A 55 1.09 4.32 -6.64
CA SER A 55 1.32 5.06 -7.88
C SER A 55 2.35 6.16 -7.59
N GLY A 56 3.48 6.14 -8.29
CA GLY A 56 4.46 7.21 -8.22
C GLY A 56 5.89 6.73 -7.97
N SER A 57 6.79 7.31 -8.77
CA SER A 57 8.22 7.34 -8.48
C SER A 57 8.45 8.44 -7.45
N PRO A 58 9.25 8.21 -6.38
CA PRO A 58 9.63 9.28 -5.47
C PRO A 58 10.24 10.41 -6.30
N SER A 59 9.66 11.61 -6.22
CA SER A 59 10.31 12.79 -6.81
C SER A 59 11.73 12.86 -6.24
N PRO A 60 12.78 13.01 -7.06
CA PRO A 60 14.18 12.96 -6.62
C PRO A 60 14.58 14.11 -5.69
N SER A 61 13.65 14.95 -5.25
CA SER A 61 13.80 15.87 -4.14
C SER A 61 13.89 15.10 -2.81
N HIS A 62 14.91 14.26 -2.66
CA HIS A 62 15.36 13.74 -1.38
C HIS A 62 15.89 14.90 -0.54
N LYS A 63 14.99 15.72 0.03
CA LYS A 63 15.33 16.50 1.21
C LYS A 63 15.41 15.49 2.35
N GLY A 64 16.62 15.25 2.84
CA GLY A 64 16.98 14.18 3.78
C GLY A 64 15.83 13.75 4.70
N LEU A 65 15.36 12.53 4.51
CA LEU A 65 14.27 11.96 5.27
C LEU A 65 14.76 11.65 6.69
N ARG A 66 14.70 12.64 7.57
CA ARG A 66 14.82 12.44 9.02
C ARG A 66 13.54 11.75 9.46
N ILE A 67 13.55 10.42 9.49
CA ILE A 67 12.45 9.64 10.07
C ILE A 67 12.40 10.05 11.55
N PRO A 68 11.33 10.72 12.03
CA PRO A 68 11.18 10.88 13.46
C PRO A 68 10.94 9.49 14.03
N VAL A 69 11.97 8.91 14.64
CA VAL A 69 11.81 7.79 15.57
C VAL A 69 10.90 8.29 16.69
N LYS A 70 9.60 8.02 16.56
CA LYS A 70 8.71 8.07 17.72
C LYS A 70 9.24 6.99 18.66
N ASN A 71 9.95 7.42 19.70
CA ASN A 71 10.28 6.55 20.81
C ASN A 71 8.97 5.89 21.24
N ALA A 72 8.91 4.57 21.17
CA ALA A 72 7.80 3.84 21.75
C ALA A 72 7.81 4.17 23.24
N THR A 73 6.81 4.93 23.67
CA THR A 73 6.53 5.19 25.08
C THR A 73 6.35 3.85 25.79
N GLU A 74 7.05 3.70 26.91
CA GLU A 74 6.88 2.61 27.89
C GLU A 74 5.46 2.56 28.46
#